data_AF-A0A800JBE0-F1
#
_entry.id   AF-A0A800JBE0-F1
#
_cell.length_a   1.000
_cell.length_b   1.000
_cell.length_c   1.000
_cell.angle_alpha   90.00
_cell.angle_beta   90.00
_cell.angle_gamma   90.00
#
_symmetry.space_group_name_H-M   'P 1'
#
loop_
_entity.id
_entity.type
_entity.pdbx_description
1 polymer ?
#
loop_
_entity_poly.entity_id
_entity_poly.type
_entity_poly.pdbx_seq_one_letter_code
_entity_poly.pdbx_strand_id
1 'polypeptide(L)'
;SQISDSSTFFSGADTFMEFNLWLTERLVFLVVILMILSKVVLEPVVRYLLRSSELLFVSALGYCMGIAAICGYIGISPEAGAFFAGISVGNLPYRLDIENKVGPLRLFGQALFFLTLGVEIATIQAENFSGNMGAIIPLLILVVIIKPFFLIITGYATKLKGRTAFFIGTTLNQSSAISIIVALLAWKYNLFDDRLFAILITVILLSLLISAMGHAVQPGLYNSFKWLVGVLNRNISALDLVNKQQVVLKDHVVLLGFNEIAQEIGEFYEEQLTPERVLLIDLDPEIIKHFQERKDSNVDPVYADPNDPAVWKEYKLSEAKVVVSCTGSDLDSDLELAGYIRHSAPDLPFLAVTTSHEDSLKLYESGVRYVVQTDHLASITFRDIFADEIDKPAHESFVEVGNNHWKDTRSIRDGLGEIFKLV
;
A
#
# COMPACT_ATOMS: atom_id res chain seq x y z
N SER A 1 7.93 -2.81 67.67
CA SER A 1 7.06 -2.15 66.66
C SER A 1 7.96 -1.34 65.76
N GLN A 2 8.03 -1.48 64.44
CA GLN A 2 7.27 -2.20 63.43
C GLN A 2 8.29 -2.69 62.39
N ILE A 3 8.35 -3.99 62.16
CA ILE A 3 8.94 -4.60 60.96
C ILE A 3 7.71 -5.18 60.25
N SER A 4 7.07 -4.40 59.37
CA SER A 4 5.87 -4.86 58.64
C SER A 4 5.65 -4.22 57.27
N ASP A 5 6.69 -3.69 56.61
CA ASP A 5 6.52 -2.98 55.32
C ASP A 5 7.30 -3.60 54.15
N SER A 6 8.03 -4.72 54.35
CA SER A 6 8.71 -5.41 53.24
C SER A 6 7.86 -6.50 52.58
N SER A 7 6.87 -7.08 53.27
CA SER A 7 6.05 -8.17 52.73
C SER A 7 4.99 -7.73 51.72
N THR A 8 4.57 -6.47 51.76
CA THR A 8 3.58 -5.90 50.83
C THR A 8 4.18 -5.61 49.45
N PHE A 9 5.45 -5.17 49.39
CA PHE A 9 6.15 -4.89 48.13
C PHE A 9 6.50 -6.15 47.32
N PHE A 10 6.91 -7.24 47.99
CA PHE A 10 7.19 -8.52 47.33
C PHE A 10 5.90 -9.25 46.90
N SER A 11 4.80 -9.16 47.68
CA SER A 11 3.52 -9.73 47.24
C SER A 11 2.97 -9.06 45.97
N GLY A 12 3.17 -7.75 45.82
CA GLY A 12 2.80 -7.02 44.62
C GLY A 12 3.62 -7.44 43.40
N ALA A 13 4.93 -7.64 43.57
CA ALA A 13 5.83 -8.09 42.50
C ALA A 13 5.56 -9.54 42.07
N ASP A 14 5.31 -10.45 43.01
CA ASP A 14 4.97 -11.85 42.71
C ASP A 14 3.60 -11.95 42.04
N THR A 15 2.60 -11.19 42.49
CA THR A 15 1.28 -11.16 41.83
C THR A 15 1.36 -10.54 40.43
N PHE A 16 2.18 -9.50 40.25
CA PHE A 16 2.40 -8.86 38.94
C PHE A 16 3.20 -9.78 37.99
N MET A 17 4.15 -10.55 38.52
CA MET A 17 4.96 -11.49 37.76
C MET A 17 4.16 -12.75 37.40
N GLU A 18 3.36 -13.31 38.31
CA GLU A 18 2.41 -14.40 38.05
C GLU A 18 1.34 -13.96 37.04
N PHE A 19 0.80 -12.75 37.16
CA PHE A 19 -0.18 -12.20 36.21
C PHE A 19 0.44 -12.03 34.81
N ASN A 20 1.67 -11.50 34.71
CA ASN A 20 2.36 -11.36 33.43
C ASN A 20 2.74 -12.72 32.82
N LEU A 21 3.18 -13.69 33.63
CA LEU A 21 3.48 -15.05 33.17
C LEU A 21 2.22 -15.74 32.66
N TRP A 22 1.10 -15.65 33.38
CA TRP A 22 -0.18 -16.23 33.01
C TRP A 22 -0.76 -15.65 31.71
N LEU A 23 -0.66 -14.32 31.53
CA LEU A 23 -1.07 -13.66 30.29
C LEU A 23 -0.17 -14.04 29.10
N THR A 24 1.14 -14.13 29.34
CA THR A 24 2.12 -14.52 28.32
C THR A 24 1.91 -15.97 27.91
N GLU A 25 1.66 -16.89 28.85
CA GLU A 25 1.33 -18.28 28.58
C GLU A 25 0.06 -18.43 27.75
N ARG A 26 -1.01 -17.69 28.08
CA ARG A 26 -2.26 -17.70 27.29
C ARG A 26 -2.06 -17.15 25.88
N LEU A 27 -1.27 -16.10 25.71
CA LEU A 27 -0.95 -15.53 24.39
C LEU A 27 -0.09 -16.48 23.56
N VAL A 28 0.94 -17.09 24.14
CA VAL A 28 1.79 -18.09 23.45
C VAL A 28 0.95 -19.32 23.08
N PHE A 29 0.12 -19.80 23.99
CA PHE A 29 -0.81 -20.91 23.74
C PHE A 29 -1.79 -20.58 22.62
N LEU A 30 -2.34 -19.36 22.60
CA LEU A 30 -3.19 -18.88 21.51
C LEU A 30 -2.43 -18.90 20.18
N VAL A 31 -1.22 -18.34 20.12
CA VAL A 31 -0.41 -18.31 18.89
C VAL A 31 -0.10 -19.72 18.40
N VAL A 32 0.23 -20.65 19.30
CA VAL A 32 0.49 -22.06 18.96
C VAL A 32 -0.77 -22.75 18.46
N ILE A 33 -1.92 -22.56 19.12
CA ILE A 33 -3.21 -23.07 18.66
C ILE A 33 -3.54 -22.52 17.28
N LEU A 34 -3.37 -21.22 17.06
CA LEU A 34 -3.64 -20.58 15.77
C LEU A 34 -2.71 -21.10 14.69
N MET A 35 -1.43 -21.30 14.96
CA MET A 35 -0.49 -21.91 14.00
C MET A 35 -0.91 -23.34 13.66
N ILE A 36 -1.34 -24.13 14.65
CA ILE A 36 -1.80 -25.50 14.45
C ILE A 36 -3.14 -25.51 13.68
N LEU A 37 -4.12 -24.69 14.05
CA LEU A 37 -5.40 -24.58 13.36
C LEU A 37 -5.23 -24.07 11.93
N SER A 38 -4.38 -23.06 11.73
CA SER A 38 -4.05 -22.51 10.42
C SER A 38 -3.47 -23.60 9.51
N LYS A 39 -2.55 -24.42 10.01
CA LYS A 39 -1.90 -25.46 9.21
C LYS A 39 -2.74 -26.74 9.05
N VAL A 40 -3.44 -27.15 10.10
CA VAL A 40 -4.16 -28.44 10.15
C VAL A 40 -5.60 -28.33 9.66
N VAL A 41 -6.29 -27.21 9.93
CA VAL A 41 -7.70 -27.01 9.56
C VAL A 41 -7.81 -26.21 8.27
N LEU A 42 -7.05 -25.14 8.11
CA LEU A 42 -7.22 -24.24 6.96
C LEU A 42 -6.72 -24.87 5.65
N GLU A 43 -5.58 -25.55 5.65
CA GLU A 43 -4.96 -26.10 4.44
C GLU A 43 -5.77 -27.22 3.73
N PRO A 44 -6.35 -28.21 4.44
CA PRO A 44 -7.22 -29.22 3.82
C PRO A 44 -8.62 -28.68 3.49
N VAL A 45 -9.15 -27.79 4.33
CA VAL A 45 -10.48 -27.21 4.14
C VAL A 45 -10.48 -26.29 2.92
N VAL A 46 -9.51 -25.38 2.78
CA VAL A 46 -9.37 -24.52 1.58
C VAL A 46 -9.28 -25.34 0.30
N ARG A 47 -8.59 -26.49 0.29
CA ARG A 47 -8.49 -27.38 -0.88
C ARG A 47 -9.83 -28.02 -1.28
N TYR A 48 -10.72 -28.29 -0.32
CA TYR A 48 -12.06 -28.80 -0.55
C TYR A 48 -13.08 -27.68 -0.90
N LEU A 49 -12.83 -26.47 -0.41
CA LEU A 49 -13.71 -25.31 -0.53
C LEU A 49 -13.66 -24.60 -1.88
N LEU A 50 -12.64 -24.86 -2.71
CA LEU A 50 -12.50 -24.29 -4.05
C LEU A 50 -13.57 -24.72 -5.06
N ARG A 51 -14.53 -25.57 -4.66
CA ARG A 51 -15.65 -25.99 -5.51
C ARG A 51 -16.72 -24.91 -5.67
N SER A 52 -16.84 -23.97 -4.73
CA SER A 52 -17.84 -22.87 -4.78
C SER A 52 -17.34 -21.65 -4.01
N SER A 53 -17.50 -20.47 -4.63
CA SER A 53 -17.13 -19.18 -4.06
C SER A 53 -17.94 -18.84 -2.80
N GLU A 54 -19.18 -19.30 -2.73
CA GLU A 54 -20.08 -19.14 -1.58
C GLU A 54 -19.60 -19.96 -0.38
N LEU A 55 -19.15 -21.19 -0.62
CA LEU A 55 -18.66 -22.07 0.43
C LEU A 55 -17.35 -21.54 1.03
N LEU A 56 -16.49 -20.96 0.19
CA LEU A 56 -15.26 -20.28 0.61
C LEU A 56 -15.57 -19.08 1.51
N PHE A 57 -16.57 -18.25 1.16
CA PHE A 57 -17.01 -17.13 2.01
C PHE A 57 -17.53 -17.60 3.37
N VAL A 58 -18.47 -18.55 3.38
CA VAL A 58 -19.08 -19.06 4.63
C VAL A 58 -18.03 -19.68 5.54
N SER A 59 -17.06 -20.38 4.97
CA SER A 59 -16.01 -21.05 5.74
C SER A 59 -14.98 -20.08 6.29
N ALA A 60 -14.57 -19.07 5.52
CA ALA A 60 -13.70 -18.01 6.00
C ALA A 60 -14.34 -17.24 7.15
N LEU A 61 -15.63 -16.90 7.01
CA LEU A 61 -16.39 -16.23 8.08
C LEU A 61 -16.54 -17.13 9.31
N GLY A 62 -16.92 -18.39 9.10
CA GLY A 62 -17.06 -19.39 10.16
C GLY A 62 -15.75 -19.64 10.92
N TYR A 63 -14.62 -19.65 10.21
CA TYR A 63 -13.28 -19.73 10.81
C TYR A 63 -12.98 -18.52 11.69
N CYS A 64 -13.19 -17.30 11.18
CA CYS A 64 -12.97 -16.07 11.93
C CYS A 64 -13.86 -15.99 13.18
N MET A 65 -15.17 -16.27 13.05
CA MET A 65 -16.11 -16.27 14.17
C MET A 65 -15.81 -17.40 15.16
N GLY A 66 -15.42 -18.58 14.67
CA GLY A 66 -15.06 -19.74 15.49
C GLY A 66 -13.85 -19.45 16.36
N ILE A 67 -12.78 -18.88 15.78
CA ILE A 67 -11.60 -18.47 16.54
C ILE A 67 -11.95 -17.37 17.54
N ALA A 68 -12.72 -16.36 17.15
CA ALA A 68 -13.15 -15.30 18.05
C ALA A 68 -13.92 -15.86 19.27
N ALA A 69 -14.81 -16.84 19.03
CA ALA A 69 -15.56 -17.52 20.09
C ALA A 69 -14.67 -18.35 21.01
N ILE A 70 -13.71 -19.11 20.47
CA ILE A 70 -12.73 -19.88 21.25
C ILE A 70 -11.89 -18.93 22.12
N CYS A 71 -11.44 -17.80 21.56
CA CYS A 71 -10.69 -16.79 22.30
C CYS A 71 -11.53 -16.25 23.47
N GLY A 72 -12.78 -15.87 23.20
CA GLY A 72 -13.72 -15.41 24.23
C GLY A 72 -13.91 -16.42 25.36
N TYR A 73 -14.01 -17.71 25.03
CA TYR A 73 -14.15 -18.78 26.03
C TYR A 73 -12.90 -18.94 26.91
N ILE A 74 -11.71 -18.82 26.31
CA ILE A 74 -10.42 -18.93 27.02
C ILE A 74 -10.10 -17.63 27.79
N GLY A 75 -10.94 -16.60 27.72
CA GLY A 75 -10.76 -15.32 28.40
C GLY A 75 -9.80 -14.36 27.69
N ILE A 76 -9.56 -14.58 26.40
CA ILE A 76 -8.90 -13.63 25.50
C ILE A 76 -9.98 -12.80 24.81
N SER A 77 -9.73 -11.52 24.56
CA SER A 77 -10.66 -10.65 23.84
C SER A 77 -11.05 -11.28 22.47
N PRO A 78 -12.35 -11.46 22.19
CA PRO A 78 -12.82 -11.98 20.91
C PRO A 78 -12.30 -11.18 19.71
N GLU A 79 -12.10 -9.88 19.88
CA GLU A 79 -11.57 -8.96 18.88
C GLU A 79 -10.12 -9.30 18.50
N ALA A 80 -9.28 -9.61 19.50
CA ALA A 80 -7.92 -10.09 19.26
C ALA A 80 -7.94 -11.44 18.51
N GLY A 81 -8.85 -12.34 18.89
CA GLY A 81 -9.05 -13.62 18.19
C GLY A 81 -9.42 -13.45 16.72
N ALA A 82 -10.39 -12.58 16.43
CA ALA A 82 -10.81 -12.25 15.07
C ALA A 82 -9.66 -11.63 14.24
N PHE A 83 -8.85 -10.76 14.85
CA PHE A 83 -7.67 -10.17 14.21
C PHE A 83 -6.65 -11.24 13.78
N PHE A 84 -6.29 -12.15 14.69
CA PHE A 84 -5.37 -13.22 14.36
C PHE A 84 -5.93 -14.22 13.34
N ALA A 85 -7.22 -14.53 13.41
CA ALA A 85 -7.89 -15.35 12.40
C ALA A 85 -7.77 -14.71 11.01
N GLY A 86 -7.97 -13.38 10.92
CA GLY A 86 -7.79 -12.61 9.70
C GLY A 86 -6.37 -12.69 9.15
N ILE A 87 -5.33 -12.56 9.99
CA ILE A 87 -3.93 -12.73 9.57
C ILE A 87 -3.70 -14.13 9.00
N SER A 88 -4.22 -15.17 9.67
CA SER A 88 -4.11 -16.55 9.19
C SER A 88 -4.76 -16.74 7.81
N VAL A 89 -5.91 -16.12 7.57
CA VAL A 89 -6.61 -16.19 6.28
C VAL A 89 -5.87 -15.37 5.21
N GLY A 90 -5.27 -14.24 5.58
CA GLY A 90 -4.48 -13.39 4.68
C GLY A 90 -3.21 -14.05 4.13
N ASN A 91 -2.71 -15.10 4.79
CA ASN A 91 -1.56 -15.88 4.32
C ASN A 91 -1.93 -16.97 3.30
N LEU A 92 -3.22 -17.15 2.98
CA LEU A 92 -3.67 -18.12 1.99
C LEU A 92 -3.48 -17.61 0.55
N PRO A 93 -3.34 -18.52 -0.44
CA PRO A 93 -3.24 -18.14 -1.87
C PRO A 93 -4.45 -17.35 -2.38
N TYR A 94 -5.64 -17.61 -1.81
CA TYR A 94 -6.94 -17.07 -2.24
C TYR A 94 -7.39 -15.86 -1.42
N ARG A 95 -6.45 -15.15 -0.76
CA ARG A 95 -6.76 -14.04 0.14
C ARG A 95 -7.61 -12.93 -0.52
N LEU A 96 -7.36 -12.64 -1.80
CA LEU A 96 -8.05 -11.58 -2.54
C LEU A 96 -9.52 -11.92 -2.77
N ASP A 97 -9.83 -13.17 -3.10
CA ASP A 97 -11.21 -13.64 -3.28
C ASP A 97 -12.00 -13.57 -1.97
N ILE A 98 -11.37 -13.96 -0.86
CA ILE A 98 -11.95 -13.87 0.47
C ILE A 98 -12.19 -12.40 0.86
N GLU A 99 -11.20 -11.53 0.64
CA GLU A 99 -11.29 -10.11 0.95
C GLU A 99 -12.44 -9.44 0.19
N ASN A 100 -12.56 -9.70 -1.11
CA ASN A 100 -13.63 -9.17 -1.94
C ASN A 100 -15.03 -9.58 -1.45
N LYS A 101 -15.17 -10.82 -0.96
CA LYS A 101 -16.47 -11.32 -0.46
C LYS A 101 -16.78 -10.84 0.96
N VAL A 102 -15.77 -10.71 1.82
CA VAL A 102 -15.94 -10.26 3.21
C VAL A 102 -16.03 -8.73 3.31
N GLY A 103 -15.54 -8.00 2.31
CA GLY A 103 -15.55 -6.53 2.24
C GLY A 103 -16.88 -5.87 2.61
N PRO A 104 -18.02 -6.26 1.99
CA PRO A 104 -19.33 -5.71 2.35
C PRO A 104 -19.70 -5.94 3.83
N LEU A 105 -19.39 -7.11 4.38
CA LEU A 105 -19.68 -7.44 5.78
C LEU A 105 -18.79 -6.64 6.73
N ARG A 106 -17.52 -6.41 6.36
CA ARG A 106 -16.60 -5.55 7.11
C ARG A 106 -17.15 -4.12 7.21
N LEU A 107 -17.61 -3.54 6.10
CA LEU A 107 -18.20 -2.20 6.09
C LEU A 107 -19.46 -2.13 6.96
N PHE A 108 -20.34 -3.12 6.84
CA PHE A 108 -21.53 -3.23 7.67
C PHE A 108 -21.19 -3.36 9.17
N GLY A 109 -20.22 -4.21 9.51
CA GLY A 109 -19.77 -4.40 10.88
C GLY A 109 -19.13 -3.15 11.47
N GLN A 110 -18.36 -2.39 10.69
CA GLN A 110 -17.81 -1.11 11.10
C GLN A 110 -18.91 -0.09 11.39
N ALA A 111 -19.94 -0.01 10.54
CA ALA A 111 -21.09 0.86 10.78
C ALA A 111 -21.83 0.51 12.08
N LEU A 112 -22.08 -0.78 12.32
CA LEU A 112 -22.68 -1.26 13.56
C LEU A 112 -21.79 -0.97 14.78
N PHE A 113 -20.48 -1.17 14.68
CA PHE A 113 -19.55 -0.86 15.76
C PHE A 113 -19.63 0.60 16.19
N PHE A 114 -19.58 1.55 15.24
CA PHE A 114 -19.69 2.97 15.55
C PHE A 114 -21.07 3.37 16.07
N LEU A 115 -22.14 2.71 15.60
CA LEU A 115 -23.48 2.91 16.14
C LEU A 115 -23.55 2.48 17.60
N THR A 116 -23.09 1.27 17.93
CA THR A 116 -23.06 0.77 19.31
C THR A 116 -22.19 1.66 20.19
N LEU A 117 -21.02 2.07 19.70
CA LEU A 117 -20.15 3.01 20.40
C LEU A 117 -20.87 4.34 20.71
N GLY A 118 -21.63 4.88 19.75
CA GLY A 118 -22.43 6.09 19.96
C GLY A 118 -23.49 5.92 21.04
N VAL A 119 -24.16 4.76 21.09
CA VAL A 119 -25.13 4.43 22.15
C VAL A 119 -24.46 4.37 23.53
N GLU A 120 -23.29 3.73 23.62
CA GLU A 120 -22.52 3.63 24.88
C GLU A 120 -22.07 5.03 25.34
N ILE A 121 -21.53 5.85 24.43
CA ILE A 121 -21.12 7.23 24.71
C ILE A 121 -22.30 8.09 25.18
N ALA A 122 -23.49 7.89 24.63
CA ALA A 122 -24.68 8.66 25.01
C ALA A 122 -25.11 8.44 26.48
N THR A 123 -24.60 7.40 27.15
CA THR A 123 -24.88 7.18 28.58
C THR A 123 -24.04 8.08 29.50
N ILE A 124 -22.98 8.69 28.98
CA ILE A 124 -22.05 9.53 29.73
C ILE A 124 -22.54 10.98 29.74
N GLN A 125 -22.43 11.63 30.89
CA GLN A 125 -22.82 13.03 31.04
C GLN A 125 -22.01 13.94 30.11
N ALA A 126 -22.71 14.83 29.39
CA ALA A 126 -22.13 15.75 28.41
C ALA A 126 -21.04 16.68 29.02
N GLU A 127 -21.13 16.97 30.32
CA GLU A 127 -20.16 17.80 31.05
C GLU A 127 -18.76 17.17 31.09
N ASN A 128 -18.65 15.84 31.03
CA ASN A 128 -17.36 15.14 30.97
C ASN A 128 -16.63 15.38 29.64
N PHE A 129 -17.35 15.73 28.57
CA PHE A 129 -16.75 16.04 27.28
C PHE A 129 -16.32 17.51 27.19
N SER A 130 -17.19 18.44 27.58
CA SER A 130 -16.92 19.88 27.48
C SER A 130 -16.00 20.40 28.59
N GLY A 131 -16.06 19.82 29.80
CA GLY A 131 -15.26 20.25 30.95
C GLY A 131 -13.77 19.89 30.86
N ASN A 132 -13.38 19.03 29.92
CA ASN A 132 -12.01 18.49 29.83
C ASN A 132 -11.24 18.92 28.58
N MET A 133 -11.68 20.00 27.90
CA MET A 133 -11.00 20.52 26.71
C MET A 133 -9.50 20.80 26.96
N GLY A 134 -9.13 21.21 28.17
CA GLY A 134 -7.74 21.44 28.57
C GLY A 134 -6.84 20.20 28.48
N ALA A 135 -7.39 18.99 28.59
CA ALA A 135 -6.66 17.73 28.40
C ALA A 135 -6.82 17.18 26.97
N ILE A 136 -7.98 17.36 26.34
CA ILE A 136 -8.29 16.85 25.00
C ILE A 136 -7.41 17.53 23.94
N ILE A 137 -7.30 18.86 23.97
CA ILE A 137 -6.54 19.63 22.96
C ILE A 137 -5.07 19.21 22.89
N PRO A 138 -4.29 19.17 23.99
CA PRO A 138 -2.89 18.78 23.92
C PRO A 138 -2.71 17.32 23.47
N LEU A 139 -3.58 16.40 23.90
CA LEU A 139 -3.54 15.01 23.45
C LEU A 139 -3.87 14.87 21.96
N LEU A 140 -4.82 15.67 21.46
CA LEU A 140 -5.14 15.69 20.03
C LEU A 140 -3.95 16.20 19.21
N ILE A 141 -3.30 17.28 19.64
CA ILE A 141 -2.08 17.80 19.00
C ILE A 141 -0.97 16.74 19.02
N LEU A 142 -0.83 16.02 20.13
CA LEU A 142 0.13 14.93 20.25
C LEU A 142 -0.10 13.84 19.19
N VAL A 143 -1.35 13.42 18.99
CA VAL A 143 -1.70 12.37 18.03
C VAL A 143 -1.63 12.86 16.58
N VAL A 144 -2.19 14.04 16.29
CA VAL A 144 -2.40 14.52 14.92
C VAL A 144 -1.17 15.24 14.35
N ILE A 145 -0.31 15.83 15.19
CA ILE A 145 0.84 16.64 14.75
C ILE A 145 2.16 16.02 15.21
N ILE A 146 2.28 15.69 16.50
CA ILE A 146 3.57 15.27 17.06
C ILE A 146 3.91 13.84 16.60
N LYS A 147 2.98 12.89 16.69
CA LYS A 147 3.16 11.52 16.21
C LYS A 147 3.59 11.43 14.74
N PRO A 148 2.91 12.06 13.76
CA PRO A 148 3.36 11.98 12.37
C PRO A 148 4.72 12.65 12.19
N PHE A 149 5.02 13.74 12.90
CA PHE A 149 6.34 14.36 12.87
C PHE A 149 7.45 13.39 13.31
N PHE A 150 7.24 12.63 14.39
CA PHE A 150 8.16 11.58 14.80
C PHE A 150 8.26 10.44 13.77
N LEU A 151 7.15 10.02 13.18
CA LEU A 151 7.15 8.98 12.12
C LEU A 151 7.93 9.42 10.88
N ILE A 152 7.81 10.69 10.51
CA ILE A 152 8.56 11.28 9.41
C ILE A 152 10.06 11.22 9.74
N ILE A 153 10.48 11.75 10.90
CA ILE A 153 11.89 11.75 11.32
C ILE A 153 12.46 10.32 11.41
N THR A 154 11.72 9.40 12.02
CA THR A 154 12.17 8.00 12.15
C THR A 154 12.23 7.31 10.79
N GLY A 155 11.29 7.58 9.88
CA GLY A 155 11.34 7.12 8.50
C GLY A 155 12.59 7.60 7.76
N TYR A 156 12.99 8.85 7.98
CA TYR A 156 14.27 9.36 7.47
C TYR A 156 15.47 8.64 8.10
N ALA A 157 15.44 8.38 9.41
CA ALA A 157 16.51 7.66 10.10
C ALA A 157 16.70 6.23 9.58
N THR A 158 15.63 5.57 9.14
CA THR A 158 15.65 4.26 8.44
C THR A 158 15.95 4.36 6.94
N LYS A 159 16.38 5.52 6.45
CA LYS A 159 16.78 5.76 5.05
C LYS A 159 15.62 5.73 4.04
N LEU A 160 14.37 5.98 4.45
CA LEU A 160 13.27 6.17 3.52
C LEU A 160 13.38 7.52 2.80
N LYS A 161 12.97 7.56 1.53
CA LYS A 161 12.87 8.81 0.75
C LYS A 161 11.90 9.78 1.43
N GLY A 162 12.18 11.08 1.33
CA GLY A 162 11.41 12.09 2.05
C GLY A 162 9.93 12.14 1.69
N ARG A 163 9.57 11.89 0.43
CA ARG A 163 8.19 11.72 -0.02
C ARG A 163 7.53 10.56 0.72
N THR A 164 8.09 9.36 0.61
CA THR A 164 7.56 8.14 1.25
C THR A 164 7.42 8.31 2.77
N ALA A 165 8.44 8.85 3.44
CA ALA A 165 8.40 9.11 4.88
C ALA A 165 7.29 10.11 5.26
N PHE A 166 7.12 11.18 4.46
CA PHE A 166 6.04 12.15 4.64
C PHE A 166 4.66 11.53 4.48
N PHE A 167 4.45 10.76 3.41
CA PHE A 167 3.17 10.08 3.16
C PHE A 167 2.86 9.05 4.25
N ILE A 168 3.84 8.26 4.71
CA ILE A 168 3.65 7.32 5.83
C ILE A 168 3.25 8.06 7.11
N GLY A 169 4.00 9.10 7.48
CA GLY A 169 3.73 9.85 8.71
C GLY A 169 2.35 10.50 8.69
N THR A 170 2.03 11.24 7.63
CA THR A 170 0.73 11.92 7.47
C THR A 170 -0.44 10.95 7.42
N THR A 171 -0.29 9.79 6.76
CA THR A 171 -1.31 8.73 6.71
C THR A 171 -1.58 8.12 8.10
N LEU A 172 -0.55 8.08 8.95
CA LEU A 172 -0.63 7.49 10.29
C LEU A 172 -0.90 8.53 11.40
N ASN A 173 -1.45 9.71 11.08
CA ASN A 173 -1.72 10.76 12.09
C ASN A 173 -2.93 10.50 13.00
N GLN A 174 -3.60 9.36 12.86
CA GLN A 174 -4.76 8.99 13.66
C GLN A 174 -4.46 7.90 14.68
N SER A 175 -5.35 7.76 15.67
CA SER A 175 -5.39 6.59 16.53
C SER A 175 -6.18 5.45 15.87
N SER A 176 -5.79 4.21 16.14
CA SER A 176 -6.43 3.03 15.55
C SER A 176 -7.81 2.76 16.16
N ALA A 177 -8.70 2.10 15.42
CA ALA A 177 -9.97 1.57 15.93
C ALA A 177 -9.75 0.57 17.09
N ILE A 178 -8.60 -0.10 17.12
CA ILE A 178 -8.21 -0.99 18.24
C ILE A 178 -8.11 -0.19 19.55
N SER A 179 -7.65 1.06 19.50
CA SER A 179 -7.57 1.92 20.68
C SER A 179 -8.95 2.19 21.28
N ILE A 180 -10.00 2.31 20.45
CA ILE A 180 -11.38 2.49 20.89
C ILE A 180 -11.85 1.26 21.67
N ILE A 181 -11.61 0.07 21.11
CA ILE A 181 -11.99 -1.20 21.71
C ILE A 181 -11.32 -1.33 23.10
N VAL A 182 -10.02 -1.10 23.18
CA VAL A 182 -9.28 -1.16 24.46
C VAL A 182 -9.82 -0.15 25.47
N ALA A 183 -10.07 1.10 25.06
CA ALA A 183 -10.62 2.12 25.95
C ALA A 183 -12.03 1.76 26.45
N LEU A 184 -12.87 1.20 25.58
CA LEU A 184 -14.22 0.75 25.91
C LEU A 184 -14.19 -0.43 26.89
N LEU A 185 -13.32 -1.42 26.67
CA LEU A 185 -13.14 -2.53 27.61
C LEU A 185 -12.67 -2.01 28.96
N ALA A 186 -11.64 -1.15 29.00
CA ALA A 186 -11.13 -0.59 30.24
C ALA A 186 -12.21 0.17 31.01
N TRP A 187 -13.06 0.93 30.33
CA TRP A 187 -14.22 1.58 30.95
C TRP A 187 -15.25 0.57 31.46
N LYS A 188 -15.62 -0.45 30.68
CA LYS A 188 -16.57 -1.50 31.10
C LYS A 188 -16.09 -2.30 32.31
N TYR A 189 -14.79 -2.51 32.44
CA TYR A 189 -14.18 -3.15 33.61
C TYR A 189 -13.89 -2.19 34.77
N ASN A 190 -14.39 -0.94 34.71
CA ASN A 190 -14.19 0.11 35.71
C ASN A 190 -12.71 0.44 35.98
N LEU A 191 -11.81 0.19 35.03
CA LEU A 191 -10.42 0.66 35.08
C LEU A 191 -10.34 2.15 34.75
N PHE A 192 -11.21 2.63 33.85
CA PHE A 192 -11.34 4.03 33.50
C PHE A 192 -12.61 4.61 34.11
N ASP A 193 -12.52 5.81 34.66
CA ASP A 193 -13.68 6.60 35.02
C ASP A 193 -14.30 7.24 33.76
N ASP A 194 -15.55 7.68 33.89
CA ASP A 194 -16.28 8.33 32.78
C ASP A 194 -15.52 9.52 32.20
N ARG A 195 -14.76 10.22 33.04
CA ARG A 195 -13.94 11.36 32.67
C ARG A 195 -12.81 10.95 31.73
N LEU A 196 -12.00 9.98 32.12
CA LEU A 196 -10.84 9.54 31.34
C LEU A 196 -11.27 8.84 30.06
N PHE A 197 -12.34 8.03 30.12
CA PHE A 197 -12.93 7.43 28.92
C PHE A 197 -13.44 8.52 27.95
N ALA A 198 -14.17 9.52 28.43
CA ALA A 198 -14.64 10.65 27.61
C ALA A 198 -13.48 11.42 26.95
N ILE A 199 -12.38 11.67 27.66
CA ILE A 199 -11.19 12.33 27.10
C ILE A 199 -10.59 11.48 25.98
N LEU A 200 -10.30 10.19 26.25
CA LEU A 200 -9.65 9.31 25.30
C LEU A 200 -10.49 9.08 24.05
N ILE A 201 -11.78 8.79 24.22
CA ILE A 201 -12.66 8.52 23.09
C ILE A 201 -12.83 9.75 22.20
N THR A 202 -12.90 10.95 22.81
CA THR A 202 -12.98 12.21 22.05
C THR A 202 -11.71 12.45 21.24
N VAL A 203 -10.54 12.25 21.84
CA VAL A 203 -9.26 12.40 21.13
C VAL A 203 -9.18 11.41 19.97
N ILE A 204 -9.56 10.15 20.19
CA ILE A 204 -9.53 9.12 19.14
C ILE A 204 -10.47 9.49 17.99
N LEU A 205 -11.75 9.77 18.27
CA LEU A 205 -12.75 10.09 17.24
C LEU A 205 -12.40 11.37 16.48
N LEU A 206 -11.93 12.41 17.18
CA LEU A 206 -11.55 13.66 16.53
C LEU A 206 -10.27 13.50 15.70
N SER A 207 -9.32 12.66 16.14
CA SER A 207 -8.14 12.32 15.34
C SER A 207 -8.50 11.58 14.05
N LEU A 208 -9.45 10.63 14.10
CA LEU A 208 -9.96 9.91 12.93
C LEU A 208 -10.61 10.88 11.93
N LEU A 209 -11.44 11.82 12.43
CA LEU A 209 -12.11 12.80 11.58
C LEU A 209 -11.12 13.76 10.91
N ILE A 210 -10.16 14.30 11.68
CA ILE A 210 -9.14 15.21 11.15
C ILE A 210 -8.23 14.48 10.13
N SER A 211 -7.89 13.21 10.41
CA SER A 211 -7.09 12.40 9.50
C SER A 211 -7.81 12.12 8.18
N ALA A 212 -9.08 11.69 8.24
CA ALA A 212 -9.91 11.47 7.06
C ALA A 212 -10.02 12.72 6.18
N MET A 213 -10.18 13.90 6.78
CA MET A 213 -10.16 15.18 6.05
C MET A 213 -8.75 15.53 5.52
N GLY A 214 -7.71 15.22 6.29
CA GLY A 214 -6.31 15.48 5.96
C GLY A 214 -5.83 14.69 4.75
N HIS A 215 -6.34 13.47 4.54
CA HIS A 215 -6.00 12.64 3.38
C HIS A 215 -6.32 13.31 2.04
N ALA A 216 -7.45 14.01 1.93
CA ALA A 216 -7.81 14.73 0.71
C ALA A 216 -6.86 15.90 0.41
N VAL A 217 -6.26 16.49 1.44
CA VAL A 217 -5.35 17.64 1.33
C VAL A 217 -3.88 17.19 1.33
N GLN A 218 -3.62 15.89 1.49
CA GLN A 218 -2.30 15.30 1.66
C GLN A 218 -1.32 15.67 0.51
N PRO A 219 -1.71 15.66 -0.78
CA PRO A 219 -0.82 16.09 -1.87
C PRO A 219 -0.49 17.59 -1.80
N GLY A 220 -1.48 18.44 -1.51
CA GLY A 220 -1.27 19.90 -1.35
C GLY A 220 -0.42 20.25 -0.13
N LEU A 221 -0.56 19.48 0.95
CA LEU A 221 0.26 19.61 2.15
C LEU A 221 1.71 19.21 1.87
N TYR A 222 1.94 18.13 1.13
CA TYR A 222 3.28 17.74 0.68
C TYR A 222 3.94 18.85 -0.15
N ASN A 223 3.22 19.41 -1.12
CA ASN A 223 3.73 20.49 -1.97
C ASN A 223 4.08 21.76 -1.15
N SER A 224 3.30 22.07 -0.11
CA SER A 224 3.58 23.21 0.79
C SER A 224 4.81 22.98 1.67
N PHE A 225 5.03 21.75 2.11
CA PHE A 225 6.16 21.36 2.98
C PHE A 225 7.37 20.80 2.22
N LYS A 226 7.34 20.83 0.88
CA LYS A 226 8.39 20.31 -0.01
C LYS A 226 9.77 20.86 0.31
N TRP A 227 9.87 22.10 0.76
CA TRP A 227 11.14 22.70 1.18
C TRP A 227 11.71 22.07 2.46
N LEU A 228 10.88 21.80 3.48
CA LEU A 228 11.33 21.10 4.70
C LEU A 228 11.73 19.65 4.42
N VAL A 229 10.93 18.96 3.58
CA VAL A 229 11.22 17.59 3.13
C VAL A 229 12.52 17.57 2.33
N GLY A 230 12.74 18.54 1.43
CA GLY A 230 13.93 18.66 0.59
C GLY A 230 15.23 18.90 1.38
N VAL A 231 15.18 19.69 2.47
CA VAL A 231 16.33 19.88 3.37
C VAL A 231 16.69 18.58 4.11
N LEU A 232 15.68 17.75 4.40
CA LEU A 232 15.83 16.49 5.11
C LEU A 232 16.19 15.32 4.17
N ASN A 233 15.94 15.48 2.87
CA ASN A 233 16.35 14.57 1.79
C ASN A 233 17.86 14.69 1.46
N ARG A 234 18.70 14.89 2.49
CA ARG A 234 20.15 14.99 2.32
C ARG A 234 20.74 13.59 2.13
N ASN A 235 20.97 13.25 0.87
CA ASN A 235 21.84 12.16 0.39
C ASN A 235 21.50 10.74 0.84
N ILE A 236 20.35 10.24 0.38
CA ILE A 236 20.22 8.82 -0.01
C ILE A 236 19.63 8.75 -1.42
N SER A 237 19.95 9.73 -2.27
CA SER A 237 19.92 9.52 -3.72
C SER A 237 21.21 8.82 -4.08
N ALA A 238 21.10 7.61 -4.61
CA ALA A 238 21.90 7.11 -5.72
C ALA A 238 23.45 7.06 -5.59
N LEU A 239 24.09 7.63 -4.56
CA LEU A 239 25.55 7.78 -4.49
C LEU A 239 26.29 6.44 -4.32
N ASP A 240 25.63 5.42 -3.77
CA ASP A 240 26.18 4.07 -3.65
C ASP A 240 25.95 3.18 -4.90
N LEU A 241 25.11 3.61 -5.85
CA LEU A 241 24.84 2.88 -7.11
C LEU A 241 25.40 3.60 -8.35
N VAL A 242 25.45 4.93 -8.33
CA VAL A 242 25.95 5.79 -9.43
C VAL A 242 27.45 5.58 -9.68
N ASN A 243 28.21 5.16 -8.68
CA ASN A 243 29.67 5.02 -8.83
C ASN A 243 30.11 3.78 -9.64
N LYS A 244 29.16 3.04 -10.25
CA LYS A 244 29.47 1.87 -11.11
C LYS A 244 29.01 1.96 -12.56
N GLN A 245 28.16 2.91 -12.94
CA GLN A 245 27.66 3.00 -14.32
C GLN A 245 28.01 4.34 -14.94
N GLN A 246 28.93 4.31 -15.91
CA GLN A 246 29.17 5.42 -16.83
C GLN A 246 27.99 5.53 -17.81
N VAL A 247 26.82 5.96 -17.33
CA VAL A 247 25.69 6.26 -18.22
C VAL A 247 25.96 7.61 -18.89
N VAL A 248 26.01 7.62 -20.21
CA VAL A 248 26.04 8.87 -20.99
C VAL A 248 24.63 9.46 -20.97
N LEU A 249 24.40 10.43 -20.11
CA LEU A 249 23.09 11.10 -19.95
C LEU A 249 22.87 12.19 -21.02
N LYS A 250 22.90 11.79 -22.29
CA LYS A 250 22.62 12.65 -23.45
C LYS A 250 22.11 11.83 -24.63
N ASP A 251 21.08 12.32 -25.33
CA ASP A 251 20.48 11.65 -26.50
C ASP A 251 19.99 10.22 -26.18
N HIS A 252 19.54 10.01 -24.93
CA HIS A 252 19.12 8.72 -24.40
C HIS A 252 17.59 8.59 -24.36
N VAL A 253 17.08 7.38 -24.40
CA VAL A 253 15.64 7.07 -24.26
C VAL A 253 15.35 6.89 -22.78
N VAL A 254 14.35 7.60 -22.24
CA VAL A 254 13.96 7.49 -20.83
C VAL A 254 12.60 6.82 -20.73
N LEU A 255 12.53 5.73 -19.97
CA LEU A 255 11.29 5.05 -19.59
C LEU A 255 11.05 5.28 -18.10
N LEU A 256 9.89 5.87 -17.78
CA LEU A 256 9.47 6.12 -16.41
C LEU A 256 8.42 5.08 -16.01
N GLY A 257 8.83 4.16 -15.15
CA GLY A 257 8.07 2.97 -14.79
C GLY A 257 8.21 1.84 -15.82
N PHE A 258 8.23 0.61 -15.32
CA PHE A 258 8.27 -0.60 -16.11
C PHE A 258 6.87 -1.22 -16.22
N ASN A 259 6.48 -1.55 -17.44
CA ASN A 259 5.25 -2.25 -17.81
C ASN A 259 5.44 -2.89 -19.20
N GLU A 260 4.36 -3.36 -19.82
CA GLU A 260 4.36 -3.95 -21.17
C GLU A 260 4.93 -2.99 -22.21
N ILE A 261 4.58 -1.70 -22.13
CA ILE A 261 5.05 -0.68 -23.07
C ILE A 261 6.56 -0.46 -22.91
N ALA A 262 7.05 -0.38 -21.66
CA ALA A 262 8.46 -0.23 -21.38
C ALA A 262 9.26 -1.45 -21.86
N GLN A 263 8.71 -2.66 -21.70
CA GLN A 263 9.30 -3.90 -22.18
C GLN A 263 9.43 -3.89 -23.71
N GLU A 264 8.34 -3.63 -24.43
CA GLU A 264 8.32 -3.59 -25.91
C GLU A 264 9.32 -2.55 -26.46
N ILE A 265 9.41 -1.38 -25.83
CA ILE A 265 10.39 -0.36 -26.22
C ILE A 265 11.82 -0.85 -25.93
N GLY A 266 12.05 -1.47 -24.77
CA GLY A 266 13.36 -2.03 -24.42
C GLY A 266 13.83 -3.08 -25.43
N GLU A 267 12.96 -4.06 -25.74
CA GLU A 267 13.20 -5.12 -26.71
C GLU A 267 13.45 -4.57 -28.12
N PHE A 268 12.68 -3.58 -28.56
CA PHE A 268 12.90 -2.91 -29.85
C PHE A 268 14.32 -2.35 -30.00
N TYR A 269 14.83 -1.67 -28.97
CA TYR A 269 16.21 -1.14 -29.01
C TYR A 269 17.27 -2.24 -28.87
N GLU A 270 16.92 -3.40 -28.31
CA GLU A 270 17.83 -4.54 -28.15
C GLU A 270 17.98 -5.28 -29.49
N GLU A 271 16.86 -5.53 -30.17
CA GLU A 271 16.81 -6.18 -31.49
C GLU A 271 17.49 -5.34 -32.59
N GLN A 272 17.34 -4.02 -32.56
CA GLN A 272 17.97 -3.16 -33.57
C GLN A 272 19.49 -3.02 -33.41
N LEU A 273 20.09 -3.61 -32.35
CA LEU A 273 21.52 -3.50 -32.03
C LEU A 273 22.00 -2.03 -32.04
N THR A 274 21.12 -1.12 -31.67
CA THR A 274 21.43 0.31 -31.63
C THR A 274 22.37 0.58 -30.46
N PRO A 275 23.32 1.53 -30.61
CA PRO A 275 24.19 1.96 -29.51
C PRO A 275 23.46 2.81 -28.46
N GLU A 276 22.19 3.16 -28.70
CA GLU A 276 21.38 3.95 -27.78
C GLU A 276 20.93 3.09 -26.60
N ARG A 277 21.28 3.53 -25.39
CA ARG A 277 20.89 2.84 -24.15
C ARG A 277 19.58 3.41 -23.63
N VAL A 278 18.75 2.52 -23.09
CA VAL A 278 17.43 2.86 -22.55
C VAL A 278 17.55 3.01 -21.04
N LEU A 279 17.31 4.22 -20.54
CA LEU A 279 17.31 4.50 -19.11
C LEU A 279 15.94 4.15 -18.54
N LEU A 280 15.85 3.10 -17.72
CA LEU A 280 14.63 2.70 -17.03
C LEU A 280 14.65 3.22 -15.59
N ILE A 281 13.69 4.06 -15.23
CA ILE A 281 13.55 4.58 -13.86
C ILE A 281 12.33 3.93 -13.20
N ASP A 282 12.56 3.14 -12.15
CA ASP A 282 11.50 2.43 -11.43
C ASP A 282 11.70 2.43 -9.90
N LEU A 283 10.60 2.22 -9.17
CA LEU A 283 10.53 2.11 -7.71
C LEU A 283 10.51 0.66 -7.21
N ASP A 284 10.35 -0.33 -8.09
CA ASP A 284 10.33 -1.74 -7.72
C ASP A 284 11.76 -2.32 -7.72
N PRO A 285 12.28 -2.76 -6.57
CA PRO A 285 13.62 -3.32 -6.48
C PRO A 285 13.77 -4.66 -7.23
N GLU A 286 12.70 -5.44 -7.45
CA GLU A 286 12.74 -6.69 -8.23
C GLU A 286 13.02 -6.39 -9.71
N ILE A 287 12.38 -5.36 -10.27
CA ILE A 287 12.57 -4.90 -11.66
C ILE A 287 14.01 -4.41 -11.85
N ILE A 288 14.50 -3.57 -10.94
CA ILE A 288 15.87 -3.06 -11.01
C ILE A 288 16.88 -4.21 -10.96
N LYS A 289 16.68 -5.17 -10.06
CA LYS A 289 17.56 -6.34 -9.94
C LYS A 289 17.55 -7.19 -11.21
N HIS A 290 16.37 -7.41 -11.81
CA HIS A 290 16.23 -8.20 -13.04
C HIS A 290 17.13 -7.65 -14.17
N PHE A 291 17.07 -6.35 -14.43
CA PHE A 291 17.87 -5.73 -15.49
C PHE A 291 19.35 -5.57 -15.10
N GLN A 292 19.69 -5.39 -13.81
CA GLN A 292 21.09 -5.33 -13.37
C GLN A 292 21.83 -6.67 -13.51
N GLU A 293 21.12 -7.79 -13.36
CA GLU A 293 21.69 -9.13 -13.53
C GLU A 293 21.94 -9.46 -15.01
N ARG A 294 21.20 -8.82 -15.93
CA ARG A 294 21.36 -8.95 -17.38
C ARG A 294 22.42 -8.00 -17.91
N LYS A 295 23.66 -8.47 -17.99
CA LYS A 295 24.78 -7.68 -18.55
C LYS A 295 24.68 -7.41 -20.05
N ASP A 296 23.89 -8.20 -20.76
CA ASP A 296 23.74 -8.10 -22.21
C ASP A 296 22.55 -7.22 -22.63
N SER A 297 21.77 -6.71 -21.68
CA SER A 297 20.65 -5.82 -21.97
C SER A 297 21.12 -4.39 -22.24
N ASN A 298 20.44 -3.74 -23.18
CA ASN A 298 20.58 -2.31 -23.51
C ASN A 298 19.85 -1.39 -22.50
N VAL A 299 19.14 -1.95 -21.52
CA VAL A 299 18.41 -1.22 -20.49
C VAL A 299 19.31 -0.97 -19.29
N ASP A 300 19.46 0.30 -18.93
CA ASP A 300 20.09 0.74 -17.70
C ASP A 300 19.03 1.00 -16.63
N PRO A 301 18.85 0.09 -15.66
CA PRO A 301 17.87 0.28 -14.60
C PRO A 301 18.40 1.20 -13.50
N VAL A 302 17.56 2.16 -13.12
CA VAL A 302 17.79 3.13 -12.06
C VAL A 302 16.66 3.05 -11.05
N TYR A 303 17.02 2.78 -9.79
CA TYR A 303 16.09 2.84 -8.68
C TYR A 303 15.82 4.29 -8.27
N ALA A 304 14.79 4.92 -8.83
CA ALA A 304 14.41 6.30 -8.51
C ALA A 304 12.89 6.49 -8.61
N ASP A 305 12.37 7.55 -7.96
CA ASP A 305 10.93 7.86 -8.07
C ASP A 305 10.70 8.58 -9.41
N PRO A 306 9.98 7.98 -10.39
CA PRO A 306 9.73 8.63 -11.67
C PRO A 306 8.92 9.94 -11.52
N ASN A 307 8.20 10.09 -10.40
CA ASN A 307 7.34 11.24 -10.12
C ASN A 307 8.04 12.31 -9.26
N ASP A 308 9.35 12.20 -9.02
CA ASP A 308 10.10 13.21 -8.24
C ASP A 308 10.85 14.20 -9.16
N PRO A 309 10.54 15.51 -9.12
CA PRO A 309 11.25 16.52 -9.89
C PRO A 309 12.76 16.61 -9.66
N ALA A 310 13.27 16.10 -8.52
CA ALA A 310 14.70 15.98 -8.30
C ALA A 310 15.34 14.97 -9.27
N VAL A 311 14.65 13.85 -9.52
CA VAL A 311 15.09 12.78 -10.42
C VAL A 311 15.15 13.30 -11.86
N TRP A 312 14.16 14.10 -12.29
CA TRP A 312 14.14 14.66 -13.64
C TRP A 312 15.38 15.51 -13.96
N LYS A 313 15.85 16.26 -12.96
CA LYS A 313 17.07 17.08 -13.06
C LYS A 313 18.34 16.26 -12.95
N GLU A 314 18.39 15.33 -11.99
CA GLU A 314 19.54 14.47 -11.72
C GLU A 314 19.92 13.62 -12.94
N TYR A 315 18.92 13.03 -13.60
CA TYR A 315 19.10 12.20 -14.79
C TYR A 315 18.97 12.97 -16.11
N LYS A 316 18.92 14.31 -16.03
CA LYS A 316 18.92 15.20 -17.19
C LYS A 316 17.89 14.82 -18.26
N LEU A 317 16.65 14.60 -17.86
CA LEU A 317 15.56 14.27 -18.79
C LEU A 317 15.42 15.31 -19.92
N SER A 318 15.80 16.56 -19.67
CA SER A 318 15.81 17.64 -20.67
C SER A 318 16.84 17.45 -21.80
N GLU A 319 17.86 16.61 -21.61
CA GLU A 319 18.87 16.24 -22.62
C GLU A 319 18.58 14.86 -23.25
N ALA A 320 17.42 14.26 -22.96
CA ALA A 320 17.00 12.99 -23.53
C ALA A 320 16.61 13.13 -25.01
N LYS A 321 16.56 12.00 -25.72
CA LYS A 321 16.01 11.91 -27.07
C LYS A 321 14.47 11.84 -27.04
N VAL A 322 13.95 11.12 -26.05
CA VAL A 322 12.51 10.92 -25.82
C VAL A 322 12.30 10.52 -24.36
N VAL A 323 11.20 10.99 -23.77
CA VAL A 323 10.74 10.57 -22.44
C VAL A 323 9.38 9.90 -22.59
N VAL A 324 9.22 8.72 -22.00
CA VAL A 324 7.97 7.96 -22.01
C VAL A 324 7.54 7.69 -20.56
N SER A 325 6.38 8.23 -20.16
CA SER A 325 5.73 7.85 -18.90
C SER A 325 4.87 6.61 -19.13
N CYS A 326 5.27 5.49 -18.51
CA CYS A 326 4.67 4.18 -18.75
C CYS A 326 3.61 3.82 -17.70
N THR A 327 3.71 4.33 -16.47
CA THR A 327 2.85 3.92 -15.35
C THR A 327 1.39 4.32 -15.49
N GLY A 328 1.08 5.45 -16.16
CA GLY A 328 -0.29 5.92 -16.47
C GLY A 328 -1.29 6.02 -15.31
N SER A 329 -0.83 5.84 -14.07
CA SER A 329 -1.66 5.72 -12.87
C SER A 329 -1.80 7.04 -12.09
N ASP A 330 -0.94 8.02 -12.36
CA ASP A 330 -0.90 9.30 -11.66
C ASP A 330 -0.88 10.45 -12.68
N LEU A 331 -2.09 10.86 -13.09
CA LEU A 331 -2.28 11.97 -14.03
C LEU A 331 -1.60 13.25 -13.55
N ASP A 332 -1.73 13.60 -12.26
CA ASP A 332 -1.18 14.85 -11.74
C ASP A 332 0.34 14.89 -11.89
N SER A 333 1.03 13.77 -11.61
CA SER A 333 2.48 13.66 -11.82
C SER A 333 2.87 13.78 -13.29
N ASP A 334 2.11 13.18 -14.21
CA ASP A 334 2.37 13.31 -15.66
C ASP A 334 2.15 14.75 -16.17
N LEU A 335 1.14 15.45 -15.65
CA LEU A 335 0.89 16.86 -15.96
C LEU A 335 2.03 17.76 -15.41
N GLU A 336 2.53 17.49 -14.20
CA GLU A 336 3.69 18.18 -13.64
C GLU A 336 4.95 17.95 -14.49
N LEU A 337 5.19 16.71 -14.94
CA LEU A 337 6.31 16.37 -15.80
C LEU A 337 6.20 17.03 -17.18
N ALA A 338 5.00 17.01 -17.78
CA ALA A 338 4.73 17.71 -19.04
C ALA A 338 5.02 19.21 -18.90
N GLY A 339 4.59 19.82 -17.80
CA GLY A 339 4.90 21.20 -17.45
C GLY A 339 6.41 21.44 -17.33
N TYR A 340 7.15 20.55 -16.66
CA TYR A 340 8.61 20.64 -16.53
C TYR A 340 9.30 20.58 -17.91
N ILE A 341 9.00 19.57 -18.72
CA ILE A 341 9.60 19.38 -20.05
C ILE A 341 9.30 20.57 -20.96
N ARG A 342 8.06 21.06 -20.97
CA ARG A 342 7.65 22.22 -21.76
C ARG A 342 8.46 23.47 -21.42
N HIS A 343 8.88 23.65 -20.18
CA HIS A 343 9.71 24.79 -19.76
C HIS A 343 11.21 24.56 -19.99
N SER A 344 11.72 23.34 -19.78
CA SER A 344 13.15 23.06 -19.83
C SER A 344 13.67 22.65 -21.21
N ALA A 345 12.87 21.91 -21.98
CA ALA A 345 13.20 21.41 -23.32
C ALA A 345 11.93 21.31 -24.19
N PRO A 346 11.43 22.42 -24.75
CA PRO A 346 10.16 22.45 -25.48
C PRO A 346 10.09 21.51 -26.69
N ASP A 347 11.23 21.23 -27.32
CA ASP A 347 11.32 20.36 -28.50
C ASP A 347 11.40 18.87 -28.16
N LEU A 348 11.63 18.52 -26.88
CA LEU A 348 11.73 17.13 -26.42
C LEU A 348 10.39 16.40 -26.58
N PRO A 349 10.35 15.27 -27.31
CA PRO A 349 9.17 14.43 -27.36
C PRO A 349 8.89 13.81 -25.99
N PHE A 350 7.74 14.16 -25.40
CA PHE A 350 7.20 13.50 -24.22
C PHE A 350 5.98 12.66 -24.63
N LEU A 351 6.00 11.38 -24.29
CA LEU A 351 4.90 10.43 -24.48
C LEU A 351 4.37 10.01 -23.12
N ALA A 352 3.06 9.86 -22.99
CA ALA A 352 2.43 9.36 -21.78
C ALA A 352 1.46 8.23 -22.10
N VAL A 353 1.30 7.30 -21.16
CA VAL A 353 0.37 6.18 -21.25
C VAL A 353 -0.83 6.45 -20.34
N THR A 354 -2.05 6.11 -20.78
CA THR A 354 -3.26 6.19 -19.94
C THR A 354 -4.32 5.19 -20.43
N THR A 355 -5.25 4.80 -19.56
CA THR A 355 -6.44 4.01 -19.94
C THR A 355 -7.65 4.91 -20.22
N SER A 356 -7.61 6.17 -19.77
CA SER A 356 -8.76 7.08 -19.77
C SER A 356 -8.78 8.00 -20.98
N HIS A 357 -9.97 8.15 -21.58
CA HIS A 357 -10.19 9.11 -22.67
C HIS A 357 -10.26 10.57 -22.19
N GLU A 358 -10.67 10.80 -20.95
CA GLU A 358 -10.71 12.14 -20.39
C GLU A 358 -9.31 12.63 -20.03
N ASP A 359 -8.50 11.75 -19.47
CA ASP A 359 -7.15 12.08 -19.03
C ASP A 359 -6.22 12.29 -20.22
N SER A 360 -6.44 11.57 -21.33
CA SER A 360 -5.69 11.80 -22.56
C SER A 360 -5.87 13.23 -23.10
N LEU A 361 -7.09 13.79 -23.03
CA LEU A 361 -7.34 15.18 -23.41
C LEU A 361 -6.54 16.16 -22.54
N LYS A 362 -6.56 15.98 -21.21
CA LYS A 362 -5.81 16.81 -20.26
C LYS A 362 -4.30 16.76 -20.50
N LEU A 363 -3.78 15.57 -20.83
CA LEU A 363 -2.36 15.36 -21.17
C LEU A 363 -1.99 16.11 -22.45
N TYR A 364 -2.80 16.00 -23.51
CA TYR A 364 -2.56 16.75 -24.76
C TYR A 364 -2.60 18.28 -24.53
N GLU A 365 -3.57 18.79 -23.76
CA GLU A 365 -3.65 20.21 -23.40
C GLU A 365 -2.40 20.69 -22.65
N SER A 366 -1.82 19.81 -21.83
CA SER A 366 -0.60 20.07 -21.06
C SER A 366 0.70 19.97 -21.87
N GLY A 367 0.62 19.53 -23.13
CA GLY A 367 1.75 19.53 -24.07
C GLY A 367 2.44 18.21 -24.27
N VAL A 368 1.85 17.11 -23.79
CA VAL A 368 2.28 15.76 -24.17
C VAL A 368 2.14 15.60 -25.68
N ARG A 369 3.20 15.10 -26.34
CA ARG A 369 3.24 15.02 -27.81
C ARG A 369 2.39 13.87 -28.35
N TYR A 370 2.38 12.75 -27.63
CA TYR A 370 1.56 11.60 -27.98
C TYR A 370 1.12 10.87 -26.72
N VAL A 371 -0.18 10.57 -26.62
CA VAL A 371 -0.76 9.84 -25.51
C VAL A 371 -1.18 8.47 -26.01
N VAL A 372 -0.58 7.42 -25.45
CA VAL A 372 -0.92 6.03 -25.72
C VAL A 372 -2.12 5.66 -24.86
N GLN A 373 -3.25 5.35 -25.51
CA GLN A 373 -4.45 4.89 -24.82
C GLN A 373 -4.54 3.36 -24.88
N THR A 374 -4.05 2.66 -23.87
CA THR A 374 -3.86 1.19 -23.89
C THR A 374 -5.16 0.44 -24.18
N ASP A 375 -6.21 0.69 -23.38
CA ASP A 375 -7.51 0.01 -23.54
C ASP A 375 -8.16 0.34 -24.90
N HIS A 376 -7.97 1.57 -25.38
CA HIS A 376 -8.50 1.97 -26.68
C HIS A 376 -7.78 1.25 -27.82
N LEU A 377 -6.44 1.22 -27.81
CA LEU A 377 -5.65 0.50 -28.81
C LEU A 377 -5.95 -1.00 -28.78
N ALA A 378 -5.99 -1.60 -27.58
CA ALA A 378 -6.36 -3.00 -27.40
C ALA A 378 -7.77 -3.29 -27.94
N SER A 379 -8.74 -2.38 -27.76
CA SER A 379 -10.09 -2.55 -28.27
C SER A 379 -10.15 -2.57 -29.81
N ILE A 380 -9.31 -1.77 -30.48
CA ILE A 380 -9.23 -1.74 -31.95
C ILE A 380 -8.60 -3.04 -32.44
N THR A 381 -7.46 -3.43 -31.88
CA THR A 381 -6.79 -4.69 -32.24
C THR A 381 -7.70 -5.89 -32.01
N PHE A 382 -8.42 -5.93 -30.89
CA PHE A 382 -9.36 -7.00 -30.60
C PHE A 382 -10.54 -7.03 -31.57
N ARG A 383 -11.07 -5.86 -31.96
CA ARG A 383 -12.14 -5.77 -32.97
C ARG A 383 -11.69 -6.37 -34.29
N ASP A 384 -10.45 -6.11 -34.71
CA ASP A 384 -9.92 -6.62 -35.98
C ASP A 384 -9.76 -8.14 -35.93
N ILE A 385 -9.20 -8.69 -34.83
CA ILE A 385 -9.16 -10.15 -34.59
C ILE A 385 -10.57 -10.76 -34.58
N PHE A 386 -11.52 -10.11 -33.91
CA PHE A 386 -12.89 -10.58 -33.82
C PHE A 386 -13.55 -10.62 -35.19
N ALA A 387 -13.37 -9.60 -36.02
CA ALA A 387 -13.91 -9.53 -37.37
C ALA A 387 -13.36 -10.66 -38.27
N ASP A 388 -12.07 -10.98 -38.13
CA ASP A 388 -11.42 -12.04 -38.91
C ASP A 388 -11.84 -13.46 -38.49
N GLU A 389 -12.17 -13.66 -37.20
CA GLU A 389 -12.43 -14.99 -36.63
C GLU A 389 -13.92 -15.35 -36.51
N ILE A 390 -14.83 -14.38 -36.41
CA ILE A 390 -16.24 -14.63 -36.04
C ILE A 390 -17.01 -15.45 -37.08
N ASP A 391 -16.72 -15.28 -38.37
CA ASP A 391 -17.42 -15.98 -39.46
C ASP A 391 -16.83 -17.37 -39.78
N LYS A 392 -15.74 -17.76 -39.10
CA LYS A 392 -15.12 -19.09 -39.27
C LYS A 392 -15.97 -20.18 -38.60
N PRO A 393 -15.84 -21.46 -39.02
CA PRO A 393 -16.49 -22.57 -38.35
C PRO A 393 -16.13 -22.60 -36.85
N ALA A 394 -17.11 -22.89 -35.98
CA ALA A 394 -16.95 -22.81 -34.52
C ALA A 394 -15.83 -23.67 -33.93
N HIS A 395 -15.37 -24.71 -34.65
CA HIS A 395 -14.26 -25.57 -34.23
C HIS A 395 -12.88 -25.03 -34.61
N GLU A 396 -12.82 -23.99 -35.46
CA GLU A 396 -11.60 -23.34 -35.95
C GLU A 396 -11.49 -21.91 -35.44
N SER A 397 -12.62 -21.19 -35.30
CA SER A 397 -12.66 -19.80 -34.84
C SER A 397 -11.91 -19.60 -33.53
N PHE A 398 -10.99 -18.63 -33.49
CA PHE A 398 -10.14 -18.25 -32.35
C PHE A 398 -9.14 -19.32 -31.88
N VAL A 399 -9.10 -20.52 -32.48
CA VAL A 399 -8.22 -21.60 -32.03
C VAL A 399 -6.76 -21.32 -32.37
N GLU A 400 -6.46 -20.98 -33.62
CA GLU A 400 -5.08 -20.71 -34.05
C GLU A 400 -4.53 -19.43 -33.39
N VAL A 401 -5.30 -18.34 -33.45
CA VAL A 401 -4.93 -17.06 -32.83
C VAL A 401 -4.73 -17.21 -31.33
N GLY A 402 -5.63 -17.93 -30.64
CA GLY A 402 -5.49 -18.20 -29.21
C GLY A 402 -4.26 -19.05 -28.88
N ASN A 403 -3.95 -20.06 -29.69
CA ASN A 403 -2.75 -20.88 -29.51
C ASN A 403 -1.45 -20.09 -29.75
N ASN A 404 -1.43 -19.18 -30.72
CA ASN A 404 -0.28 -18.33 -30.97
C ASN A 404 -0.10 -17.33 -29.84
N HIS A 405 -1.17 -16.62 -29.45
CA HIS A 405 -1.13 -15.70 -28.32
C HIS A 405 -0.65 -16.40 -27.02
N TRP A 406 -1.12 -17.61 -26.75
CA TRP A 406 -0.65 -18.39 -25.59
C TRP A 406 0.85 -18.68 -25.63
N LYS A 407 1.41 -18.99 -26.81
CA LYS A 407 2.86 -19.22 -26.98
C LYS A 407 3.62 -17.92 -26.74
N ASP A 408 3.12 -16.81 -27.26
CA ASP A 408 3.76 -15.50 -27.12
C ASP A 408 3.77 -15.05 -25.67
N THR A 409 2.62 -15.13 -24.96
CA THR A 409 2.52 -14.84 -23.52
C THR A 409 3.45 -15.74 -22.71
N ARG A 410 3.60 -17.01 -23.09
CA ARG A 410 4.51 -17.93 -22.41
C ARG A 410 5.97 -17.55 -22.64
N SER A 411 6.33 -17.12 -23.85
CA SER A 411 7.67 -16.61 -24.16
C SER A 411 8.01 -15.39 -23.31
N ILE A 412 7.07 -14.44 -23.19
CA ILE A 412 7.21 -13.25 -22.33
C ILE A 412 7.43 -13.67 -20.87
N ARG A 413 6.63 -14.60 -20.33
CA ARG A 413 6.83 -15.12 -18.97
C ARG A 413 8.19 -15.78 -18.78
N ASP A 414 8.61 -16.61 -19.72
CA ASP A 414 9.88 -17.31 -19.64
C ASP A 414 11.06 -16.32 -19.74
N GLY A 415 10.88 -15.21 -20.46
CA GLY A 415 11.78 -14.06 -20.50
C GLY A 415 11.82 -13.26 -19.20
N LEU A 416 10.67 -12.81 -18.69
CA LEU A 416 10.59 -11.96 -17.50
C LEU A 416 10.84 -12.72 -16.18
N GLY A 417 10.57 -14.02 -16.12
CA GLY A 417 10.75 -14.82 -14.91
C GLY A 417 9.85 -14.33 -13.76
N GLU A 418 10.45 -14.06 -12.61
CA GLU A 418 9.72 -13.65 -11.38
C GLU A 418 9.01 -12.29 -11.52
N ILE A 419 9.47 -11.39 -12.40
CA ILE A 419 8.85 -10.08 -12.61
C ILE A 419 7.65 -10.12 -13.57
N PHE A 420 7.36 -11.28 -14.19
CA PHE A 420 6.17 -11.44 -15.05
C PHE A 420 4.86 -11.16 -14.32
N LYS A 421 4.81 -11.28 -12.99
CA LYS A 421 3.62 -10.97 -12.18
C LYS A 421 3.39 -9.47 -11.98
N LEU A 422 4.36 -8.63 -12.33
CA LEU A 422 4.39 -7.18 -12.10
C LEU A 422 4.02 -6.39 -13.37
N VAL A 423 4.11 -7.06 -14.51
CA VAL A 423 3.52 -6.67 -15.79
C VAL A 423 2.15 -7.33 -15.83
#